data_AF-A0A950R905-F1
#
_entry.id   AF-A0A950R905-F1
#
_cell.length_a   1.000
_cell.length_b   1.000
_cell.length_c   1.000
_cell.angle_alpha   90.00
_cell.angle_beta   90.00
_cell.angle_gamma   90.00
#
_symmetry.space_group_name_H-M   'P 1'
#
loop_
_entity.id
_entity.type
_entity.pdbx_description
1 polymer ?
#
loop_
_entity_poly.entity_id
_entity_poly.type
_entity_poly.pdbx_seq_one_letter_code
_entity_poly.pdbx_strand_id
1 'polypeptide(L)'
;MAAIAATARACRACAGLPLGPRPVFRVSTTARVLIAGQAPGTKAHETGIPWNDASGERLRGWLGMDREAFYDESAIAIVPMGLCYPGRLPNGGDAPPRPACAPLWRARLIGAMPAIRLTLLVGGYAQRDALGAGTVGERVRRFRDYLPAAFPLPHPSWRTTAWERRNPWFAAEALPALREAVAKALEARDERDCFRYDGVGTHRGASISGGP
;
A
#
# COMPACT_ATOMS: atom_id res chain seq x y z
N MET A 1 -8.55 11.49 8.22
CA MET A 1 -7.50 11.29 7.18
C MET A 1 -6.87 12.60 6.70
N ALA A 2 -7.62 13.50 6.06
CA ALA A 2 -7.06 14.66 5.36
C ALA A 2 -6.07 15.52 6.17
N ALA A 3 -6.43 15.88 7.42
CA ALA A 3 -5.55 16.65 8.30
C ALA A 3 -4.21 15.93 8.59
N ILE A 4 -4.25 14.62 8.90
CA ILE A 4 -3.06 13.81 9.17
C ILE A 4 -2.15 13.79 7.93
N ALA A 5 -2.73 13.56 6.75
CA ALA A 5 -1.98 13.56 5.49
C ALA A 5 -1.37 14.92 5.18
N ALA A 6 -2.09 16.02 5.43
CA ALA A 6 -1.56 17.38 5.26
C ALA A 6 -0.37 17.65 6.19
N THR A 7 -0.48 17.31 7.49
CA THR A 7 0.64 17.47 8.43
C THR A 7 1.84 16.60 8.03
N ALA A 8 1.61 15.36 7.58
CA ALA A 8 2.67 14.47 7.13
C ALA A 8 3.38 15.02 5.89
N ARG A 9 2.66 15.61 4.91
CA ARG A 9 3.25 16.28 3.73
C ARG A 9 4.06 17.53 4.10
N ALA A 10 3.65 18.25 5.15
CA ALA A 10 4.37 19.40 5.67
C ALA A 10 5.59 19.03 6.56
N CYS A 11 5.80 17.74 6.87
CA CYS A 11 6.87 17.32 7.75
C CYS A 11 8.26 17.74 7.25
N ARG A 12 9.12 18.21 8.17
CA ARG A 12 10.51 18.59 7.93
C ARG A 12 11.52 17.81 8.80
N ALA A 13 11.07 16.78 9.53
CA ALA A 13 11.91 16.01 10.44
C ALA A 13 13.08 15.27 9.76
N CYS A 14 13.01 15.07 8.44
CA CYS A 14 14.10 14.53 7.65
C CYS A 14 15.05 15.61 7.09
N ALA A 15 15.22 16.74 7.80
CA ALA A 15 16.21 17.75 7.46
C ALA A 15 17.62 17.14 7.37
N GLY A 16 18.40 17.59 6.38
CA GLY A 16 19.74 17.06 6.09
C GLY A 16 19.78 15.79 5.24
N LEU A 17 18.68 15.41 4.59
CA LEU A 17 18.73 14.46 3.47
C LEU A 17 19.29 15.15 2.21
N PRO A 18 19.90 14.41 1.26
CA PRO A 18 20.62 15.00 0.13
C PRO A 18 19.79 15.95 -0.75
N LEU A 19 18.49 15.67 -0.89
CA LEU A 19 17.55 16.53 -1.64
C LEU A 19 16.51 17.19 -0.72
N GLY A 20 16.78 17.22 0.59
CA GLY A 20 15.86 17.75 1.58
C GLY A 20 14.59 16.91 1.81
N PRO A 21 13.75 17.33 2.78
CA PRO A 21 12.52 16.63 3.12
C PRO A 21 11.42 16.88 2.09
N ARG A 22 10.99 15.81 1.41
CA ARG A 22 9.79 15.78 0.58
C ARG A 22 9.03 14.48 0.84
N PRO A 23 8.04 14.49 1.74
CA PRO A 23 7.22 13.32 2.02
C PRO A 23 6.41 12.89 0.78
N VAL A 24 6.60 11.65 0.32
CA VAL A 24 5.94 11.06 -0.86
C VAL A 24 5.20 9.79 -0.44
N PHE A 25 3.86 9.85 -0.51
CA PHE A 25 2.94 8.77 -0.15
C PHE A 25 1.56 9.05 -0.75
N ARG A 26 0.72 8.01 -0.83
CA ARG A 26 -0.70 8.10 -1.21
C ARG A 26 -1.55 7.39 -0.16
N VAL A 27 -2.66 7.99 0.25
CA VAL A 27 -3.53 7.48 1.32
C VAL A 27 -4.97 7.83 1.02
N SER A 28 -5.87 6.92 1.36
CA SER A 28 -7.31 7.13 1.26
C SER A 28 -8.01 6.36 2.37
N THR A 29 -9.14 6.88 2.84
CA THR A 29 -9.99 6.16 3.80
C THR A 29 -10.67 4.94 3.19
N THR A 30 -10.78 4.88 1.85
CA THR A 30 -11.46 3.78 1.13
C THR A 30 -10.49 2.75 0.59
N ALA A 31 -9.18 3.05 0.52
CA ALA A 31 -8.20 2.12 0.00
C ALA A 31 -8.27 0.79 0.75
N ARG A 32 -8.16 -0.31 -0.01
CA ARG A 32 -8.27 -1.68 0.51
C ARG A 32 -6.95 -2.43 0.46
N VAL A 33 -6.04 -2.01 -0.41
CA VAL A 33 -4.69 -2.57 -0.50
C VAL A 33 -3.67 -1.50 -0.11
N LEU A 34 -2.76 -1.84 0.80
CA LEU A 34 -1.63 -1.00 1.16
C LEU A 34 -0.35 -1.54 0.54
N ILE A 35 0.39 -0.71 -0.18
CA ILE A 35 1.76 -1.01 -0.63
C ILE A 35 2.75 -0.37 0.34
N ALA A 36 3.45 -1.20 1.12
CA ALA A 36 4.51 -0.79 2.03
C ALA A 36 5.88 -1.11 1.43
N GLY A 37 6.64 -0.07 1.07
CA GLY A 37 8.01 -0.17 0.54
C GLY A 37 9.05 0.45 1.47
N GLN A 38 10.29 0.61 0.99
CA GLN A 38 11.38 1.19 1.76
C GLN A 38 11.27 2.72 1.92
N ALA A 39 11.49 3.45 0.83
CA ALA A 39 11.47 4.90 0.76
C ALA A 39 11.31 5.33 -0.71
N PRO A 40 10.91 6.57 -1.02
CA PRO A 40 10.93 7.04 -2.40
C PRO A 40 12.35 7.11 -2.94
N GLY A 41 12.57 6.71 -4.19
CA GLY A 41 13.80 6.97 -4.94
C GLY A 41 13.85 8.38 -5.52
N THR A 42 14.91 8.71 -6.27
CA THR A 42 15.15 10.05 -6.85
C THR A 42 13.98 10.54 -7.71
N LYS A 43 13.49 9.72 -8.64
CA LYS A 43 12.38 10.10 -9.53
C LYS A 43 11.07 10.32 -8.78
N ALA A 44 10.82 9.54 -7.72
CA ALA A 44 9.65 9.75 -6.86
C ALA A 44 9.79 11.04 -6.04
N HIS A 45 10.99 11.38 -5.58
CA HIS A 45 11.27 12.67 -4.95
C HIS A 45 10.99 13.84 -5.90
N GLU A 46 11.51 13.80 -7.12
CA GLU A 46 11.34 14.87 -8.11
C GLU A 46 9.87 15.07 -8.51
N THR A 47 9.18 13.97 -8.83
CA THR A 47 7.82 13.99 -9.36
C THR A 47 6.73 14.03 -8.28
N GLY A 48 7.05 13.63 -7.05
CA GLY A 48 6.06 13.44 -5.98
C GLY A 48 5.18 12.20 -6.16
N ILE A 49 5.44 11.36 -7.17
CA ILE A 49 4.65 10.18 -7.48
C ILE A 49 5.41 8.93 -7.00
N PRO A 50 4.89 8.15 -6.01
CA PRO A 50 5.51 6.90 -5.59
C PRO A 50 5.57 5.90 -6.75
N TRP A 51 6.61 5.05 -6.82
CA TRP A 51 6.73 4.00 -7.85
C TRP A 51 6.62 4.50 -9.31
N ASN A 52 7.09 5.73 -9.58
CA ASN A 52 7.09 6.32 -10.91
C ASN A 52 8.36 5.98 -11.74
N ASP A 53 8.98 4.84 -11.46
CA ASP A 53 10.22 4.36 -12.04
C ASP A 53 10.08 2.92 -12.57
N ALA A 54 11.17 2.36 -13.10
CA ALA A 54 11.21 0.99 -13.63
C ALA A 54 10.86 -0.07 -12.56
N SER A 55 11.13 0.21 -11.28
CA SER A 55 10.73 -0.71 -10.20
C SER A 55 9.21 -0.72 -10.04
N GLY A 56 8.58 0.44 -10.19
CA GLY A 56 7.12 0.56 -10.20
C GLY A 56 6.46 -0.08 -11.42
N GLU A 57 7.09 0.01 -12.61
CA GLU A 57 6.64 -0.70 -13.81
C GLU A 57 6.63 -2.21 -13.59
N ARG A 58 7.71 -2.74 -13.01
CA ARG A 58 7.81 -4.16 -12.68
C ARG A 58 6.82 -4.59 -11.61
N LEU A 59 6.59 -3.76 -10.57
CA LEU A 59 5.58 -4.04 -9.54
C LEU A 59 4.17 -4.12 -10.15
N ARG A 60 3.83 -3.18 -11.04
CA ARG A 60 2.57 -3.20 -11.80
C ARG A 60 2.42 -4.47 -12.64
N GLY A 61 3.50 -4.90 -13.31
CA GLY A 61 3.53 -6.17 -14.04
C GLY A 61 3.29 -7.40 -13.15
N TRP A 62 3.86 -7.44 -11.96
CA TRP A 62 3.58 -8.49 -10.98
C TRP A 62 2.12 -8.49 -10.55
N LEU A 63 1.57 -7.32 -10.26
CA LEU A 63 0.16 -7.14 -9.88
C LEU A 63 -0.83 -7.37 -11.03
N GLY A 64 -0.36 -7.39 -12.29
CA GLY A 64 -1.25 -7.42 -13.44
C GLY A 64 -2.12 -6.17 -13.56
N MET A 65 -1.62 -5.02 -13.08
CA MET A 65 -2.35 -3.75 -13.06
C MET A 65 -1.73 -2.78 -14.06
N ASP A 66 -2.56 -2.00 -14.73
CA ASP A 66 -2.09 -0.83 -15.48
C ASP A 66 -1.76 0.33 -14.52
N ARG A 67 -1.37 1.46 -15.11
CA ARG A 67 -0.99 2.66 -14.36
C ARG A 67 -2.20 3.30 -13.66
N GLU A 68 -3.37 3.30 -14.27
CA GLU A 68 -4.56 3.97 -13.77
C GLU A 68 -5.07 3.24 -12.54
N ALA A 69 -5.25 1.93 -12.63
CA ALA A 69 -5.64 1.07 -11.51
C ALA A 69 -4.64 1.13 -10.34
N PHE A 70 -3.33 1.16 -10.64
CA PHE A 70 -2.29 1.24 -9.59
C PHE A 70 -2.30 2.56 -8.82
N TYR A 71 -2.74 3.66 -9.45
CA TYR A 71 -2.79 4.99 -8.82
C TYR A 71 -4.20 5.44 -8.45
N ASP A 72 -5.20 4.58 -8.56
CA ASP A 72 -6.52 4.79 -7.97
C ASP A 72 -6.40 4.76 -6.44
N GLU A 73 -6.35 5.96 -5.83
CA GLU A 73 -6.27 6.10 -4.37
C GLU A 73 -7.50 5.55 -3.68
N SER A 74 -8.64 5.39 -4.37
CA SER A 74 -9.82 4.77 -3.78
C SER A 74 -9.61 3.29 -3.46
N ALA A 75 -8.68 2.63 -4.16
CA ALA A 75 -8.36 1.21 -4.07
C ALA A 75 -6.99 0.95 -3.42
N ILE A 76 -5.97 1.71 -3.81
CA ILE A 76 -4.56 1.48 -3.46
C ILE A 76 -4.00 2.65 -2.63
N ALA A 77 -3.53 2.33 -1.43
CA ALA A 77 -2.69 3.22 -0.62
C ALA A 77 -1.21 2.84 -0.76
N ILE A 78 -0.32 3.82 -0.64
CA ILE A 78 1.13 3.62 -0.72
C ILE A 78 1.78 4.40 0.43
N VAL A 79 2.29 3.68 1.43
CA VAL A 79 2.97 4.26 2.60
C VAL A 79 4.29 3.53 2.83
N PRO A 80 5.44 4.10 2.40
CA PRO A 80 6.75 3.50 2.64
C PRO A 80 7.21 3.65 4.10
N MET A 81 8.28 2.94 4.47
CA MET A 81 8.92 3.07 5.79
C MET A 81 9.49 4.48 6.03
N GLY A 82 10.15 5.05 5.03
CA GLY A 82 10.57 6.46 5.04
C GLY A 82 9.79 7.24 3.99
N LEU A 83 9.20 8.37 4.39
CA LEU A 83 8.44 9.21 3.45
C LEU A 83 9.33 10.08 2.55
N CYS A 84 10.59 10.29 2.91
CA CYS A 84 11.53 11.16 2.16
C CYS A 84 12.65 10.34 1.52
N TYR A 85 13.20 10.84 0.41
CA TYR A 85 14.29 10.18 -0.32
C TYR A 85 15.60 10.22 0.48
N PRO A 86 16.15 9.04 0.85
CA PRO A 86 17.27 8.96 1.78
C PRO A 86 18.64 9.18 1.13
N GLY A 87 18.72 9.32 -0.19
CA GLY A 87 19.98 9.25 -0.94
C GLY A 87 20.25 7.85 -1.50
N ARG A 88 21.43 7.66 -2.09
CA ARG A 88 21.88 6.36 -2.62
C ARG A 88 23.08 5.85 -1.84
N LEU A 89 23.25 4.54 -1.79
CA LEU A 89 24.47 3.91 -1.30
C LEU A 89 25.60 4.01 -2.35
N PRO A 90 26.88 4.01 -1.94
CA PRO A 90 28.02 4.06 -2.87
C PRO A 90 28.02 2.92 -3.90
N ASN A 91 27.57 1.74 -3.50
CA ASN A 91 27.43 0.55 -4.36
C ASN A 91 26.08 0.48 -5.08
N GLY A 92 25.31 1.57 -5.08
CA GLY A 92 24.02 1.69 -5.75
C GLY A 92 22.83 1.14 -4.97
N GLY A 93 21.63 1.56 -5.38
CA GLY A 93 20.39 1.35 -4.64
C GLY A 93 20.14 2.49 -3.63
N ASP A 94 18.92 2.58 -3.12
CA ASP A 94 18.55 3.63 -2.18
C ASP A 94 19.10 3.34 -0.78
N ALA A 95 19.56 4.39 -0.12
CA ALA A 95 19.98 4.35 1.27
C ALA A 95 18.81 3.92 2.18
N PRO A 96 19.09 3.40 3.40
CA PRO A 96 18.05 3.11 4.38
C PRO A 96 17.15 4.34 4.65
N PRO A 97 15.85 4.13 4.90
CA PRO A 97 14.99 5.21 5.39
C PRO A 97 15.50 5.71 6.75
N ARG A 98 15.30 7.00 7.05
CA ARG A 98 15.63 7.52 8.38
C ARG A 98 14.82 6.77 9.46
N PRO A 99 15.46 6.20 10.49
CA PRO A 99 14.77 5.40 11.51
C PRO A 99 13.62 6.13 12.20
N ALA A 100 13.76 7.44 12.41
CA ALA A 100 12.75 8.28 13.05
C ALA A 100 11.48 8.50 12.21
N CYS A 101 11.50 8.25 10.89
CA CYS A 101 10.38 8.60 10.01
C CYS A 101 9.14 7.73 10.24
N ALA A 102 9.32 6.40 10.32
CA ALA A 102 8.21 5.47 10.52
C ALA A 102 7.47 5.68 11.85
N PRO A 103 8.16 5.82 13.01
CA PRO A 103 7.51 6.12 14.29
C PRO A 103 6.65 7.39 14.27
N LEU A 104 7.05 8.41 13.50
CA LEU A 104 6.32 9.68 13.44
C LEU A 104 4.99 9.57 12.66
N TRP A 105 4.93 8.74 11.61
CA TRP A 105 3.86 8.83 10.62
C TRP A 105 3.15 7.54 10.29
N ARG A 106 3.82 6.38 10.27
CA ARG A 106 3.21 5.16 9.69
C ARG A 106 1.96 4.73 10.45
N ALA A 107 2.04 4.58 11.76
CA ALA A 107 0.89 4.17 12.57
C ALA A 107 -0.29 5.13 12.43
N ARG A 108 -0.02 6.45 12.36
CA ARG A 108 -1.06 7.49 12.20
C ARG A 108 -1.71 7.47 10.81
N LEU A 109 -0.92 7.28 9.76
CA LEU A 109 -1.43 7.21 8.38
C LEU A 109 -2.22 5.92 8.15
N ILE A 110 -1.67 4.77 8.56
CA ILE A 110 -2.31 3.46 8.39
C ILE A 110 -3.55 3.33 9.28
N GLY A 111 -3.50 3.80 10.54
CA GLY A 111 -4.65 3.80 11.44
C GLY A 111 -5.82 4.67 10.96
N ALA A 112 -5.57 5.60 10.03
CA ALA A 112 -6.61 6.38 9.38
C ALA A 112 -7.21 5.71 8.13
N MET A 113 -6.79 4.48 7.78
CA MET A 113 -7.28 3.69 6.63
C MET A 113 -7.92 2.37 7.10
N PRO A 114 -9.10 2.42 7.74
CA PRO A 114 -9.74 1.22 8.32
C PRO A 114 -10.24 0.22 7.27
N ALA A 115 -10.28 0.60 6.00
CA ALA A 115 -10.73 -0.24 4.90
C ALA A 115 -9.64 -1.20 4.36
N ILE A 116 -8.38 -1.05 4.79
CA ILE A 116 -7.27 -1.91 4.34
C ILE A 116 -7.55 -3.37 4.73
N ARG A 117 -7.52 -4.26 3.74
CA ARG A 117 -7.71 -5.70 3.87
C ARG A 117 -6.43 -6.49 3.57
N LEU A 118 -5.52 -5.92 2.77
CA LEU A 118 -4.26 -6.55 2.39
C LEU A 118 -3.11 -5.55 2.41
N THR A 119 -1.97 -5.93 3.01
CA THR A 119 -0.73 -5.15 2.95
C THR A 119 0.35 -5.88 2.15
N LEU A 120 0.79 -5.29 1.04
CA LEU A 120 1.93 -5.76 0.27
C LEU A 120 3.23 -5.27 0.93
N LEU A 121 4.02 -6.20 1.46
CA LEU A 121 5.28 -5.92 2.17
C LEU A 121 6.45 -6.05 1.18
N VAL A 122 6.79 -4.94 0.51
CA VAL A 122 7.75 -4.92 -0.58
C VAL A 122 9.16 -4.64 -0.06
N GLY A 123 10.00 -5.69 -0.05
CA GLY A 123 11.39 -5.63 0.37
C GLY A 123 11.61 -5.74 1.89
N GLY A 124 12.88 -5.82 2.29
CA GLY A 124 13.26 -6.20 3.65
C GLY A 124 12.86 -5.22 4.76
N TYR A 125 12.78 -3.91 4.48
CA TYR A 125 12.40 -2.93 5.50
C TYR A 125 10.93 -3.06 5.91
N ALA A 126 10.03 -3.17 4.93
CA ALA A 126 8.60 -3.36 5.18
C ALA A 126 8.33 -4.71 5.84
N GLN A 127 8.97 -5.78 5.35
CA GLN A 127 8.84 -7.10 5.95
C GLN A 127 9.36 -7.17 7.38
N ARG A 128 10.49 -6.54 7.69
CA ARG A 128 11.05 -6.54 9.06
C ARG A 128 10.17 -5.77 10.03
N ASP A 129 9.62 -4.64 9.60
CA ASP A 129 8.70 -3.84 10.43
C ASP A 129 7.43 -4.63 10.79
N ALA A 130 6.83 -5.30 9.81
CA ALA A 130 5.58 -6.02 10.02
C ALA A 130 5.75 -7.42 10.64
N LEU A 131 6.86 -8.12 10.35
CA LEU A 131 7.03 -9.56 10.61
C LEU A 131 8.26 -9.90 11.47
N GLY A 132 8.95 -8.89 12.02
CA GLY A 132 10.14 -9.09 12.87
C GLY A 132 11.39 -9.55 12.09
N ALA A 133 12.34 -10.21 12.76
CA ALA A 133 13.57 -10.71 12.14
C ALA A 133 13.34 -11.88 11.17
N GLY A 134 14.21 -12.06 10.16
CA GLY A 134 14.08 -13.09 9.11
C GLY A 134 14.41 -12.61 7.69
N THR A 135 14.63 -13.55 6.78
CA THR A 135 15.12 -13.28 5.41
C THR A 135 13.97 -13.00 4.45
N VAL A 136 14.21 -12.15 3.44
CA VAL A 136 13.18 -11.82 2.43
C VAL A 136 12.77 -13.04 1.64
N GLY A 137 13.73 -13.85 1.18
CA GLY A 137 13.46 -15.03 0.36
C GLY A 137 12.55 -16.04 1.06
N GLU A 138 12.80 -16.31 2.35
CA GLU A 138 12.00 -17.27 3.11
C GLU A 138 10.57 -16.79 3.31
N ARG A 139 10.38 -15.52 3.66
CA ARG A 139 9.02 -14.96 3.81
C ARG A 139 8.25 -14.98 2.51
N VAL A 140 8.90 -14.62 1.40
CA VAL A 140 8.27 -14.68 0.08
C VAL A 140 7.90 -16.11 -0.27
N ARG A 141 8.74 -17.11 0.08
CA ARG A 141 8.42 -18.53 -0.15
C ARG A 141 7.21 -18.98 0.67
N ARG A 142 7.09 -18.46 1.89
CA ARG A 142 6.00 -18.72 2.85
C ARG A 142 4.86 -17.70 2.77
N PHE A 143 4.65 -17.05 1.63
CA PHE A 143 3.67 -15.96 1.51
C PHE A 143 2.27 -16.33 2.03
N ARG A 144 1.87 -17.61 1.88
CA ARG A 144 0.57 -18.14 2.31
C ARG A 144 0.35 -18.01 3.82
N ASP A 145 1.41 -18.05 4.63
CA ASP A 145 1.35 -17.93 6.09
C ASP A 145 0.92 -16.54 6.57
N TYR A 146 0.99 -15.54 5.69
CA TYR A 146 0.69 -14.14 6.02
C TYR A 146 -0.67 -13.67 5.49
N LEU A 147 -1.35 -14.48 4.68
CA LEU A 147 -2.67 -14.17 4.16
C LEU A 147 -3.75 -14.34 5.23
N PRO A 148 -4.86 -13.56 5.16
CA PRO A 148 -5.16 -12.54 4.15
C PRO A 148 -4.53 -11.17 4.44
N ALA A 149 -3.93 -10.97 5.62
CA ALA A 149 -3.53 -9.66 6.10
C ALA A 149 -2.34 -9.04 5.34
N ALA A 150 -1.39 -9.87 4.89
CA ALA A 150 -0.19 -9.40 4.23
C ALA A 150 0.32 -10.34 3.12
N PHE A 151 1.06 -9.77 2.18
CA PHE A 151 1.78 -10.51 1.14
C PHE A 151 3.23 -10.02 1.05
N PRO A 152 4.22 -10.81 1.49
CA PRO A 152 5.62 -10.44 1.37
C PRO A 152 6.10 -10.56 -0.08
N LEU A 153 6.76 -9.52 -0.58
CA LEU A 153 7.35 -9.46 -1.92
C LEU A 153 8.83 -9.08 -1.84
N PRO A 154 9.68 -9.61 -2.74
CA PRO A 154 11.01 -9.04 -2.94
C PRO A 154 10.89 -7.61 -3.50
N HIS A 155 11.96 -6.83 -3.46
CA HIS A 155 11.95 -5.53 -4.13
C HIS A 155 11.96 -5.72 -5.66
N PRO A 156 11.14 -5.01 -6.45
CA PRO A 156 11.08 -5.17 -7.91
C PRO A 156 12.21 -4.43 -8.65
N SER A 157 13.46 -4.55 -8.19
CA SER A 157 14.62 -3.95 -8.87
C SER A 157 15.25 -4.91 -9.88
N TRP A 158 16.12 -4.40 -10.76
CA TRP A 158 16.92 -5.26 -11.65
C TRP A 158 17.78 -6.29 -10.90
N ARG A 159 18.13 -6.02 -9.62
CA ARG A 159 18.91 -6.94 -8.78
C ARG A 159 18.16 -8.23 -8.46
N THR A 160 16.83 -8.23 -8.49
CA THR A 160 16.03 -9.43 -8.19
C THR A 160 15.78 -10.32 -9.40
N THR A 161 16.16 -9.89 -10.62
CA THR A 161 16.04 -10.72 -11.84
C THR A 161 16.78 -12.05 -11.74
N ALA A 162 18.01 -12.07 -11.21
CA ALA A 162 18.77 -13.30 -11.01
C ALA A 162 18.20 -14.17 -9.88
N TRP A 163 17.50 -13.58 -8.92
CA TRP A 163 16.79 -14.33 -7.89
C TRP A 163 15.55 -15.00 -8.47
N GLU A 164 14.73 -14.28 -9.26
CA GLU A 164 13.53 -14.83 -9.93
C GLU A 164 13.87 -15.99 -10.86
N ARG A 165 14.93 -15.88 -11.66
CA ARG A 165 15.39 -16.98 -12.52
C ARG A 165 15.75 -18.25 -11.74
N ARG A 166 16.29 -18.12 -10.52
CA ARG A 166 16.60 -19.24 -9.63
C ARG A 166 15.39 -19.72 -8.82
N ASN A 167 14.30 -18.96 -8.85
CA ASN A 167 13.08 -19.20 -8.08
C ASN A 167 11.86 -19.14 -9.01
N PRO A 168 11.74 -20.05 -10.00
CA PRO A 168 10.66 -20.00 -11.00
C PRO A 168 9.26 -20.11 -10.37
N TRP A 169 9.16 -20.72 -9.18
CA TRP A 169 7.95 -20.74 -8.35
C TRP A 169 7.41 -19.35 -8.01
N PHE A 170 8.26 -18.31 -7.98
CA PHE A 170 7.78 -16.95 -7.73
C PHE A 170 6.82 -16.51 -8.84
N ALA A 171 7.21 -16.72 -10.10
CA ALA A 171 6.36 -16.40 -11.24
C ALA A 171 5.19 -17.39 -11.39
N ALA A 172 5.44 -18.69 -11.19
CA ALA A 172 4.44 -19.74 -11.42
C ALA A 172 3.38 -19.86 -10.32
N GLU A 173 3.71 -19.51 -9.07
CA GLU A 173 2.83 -19.70 -7.93
C GLU A 173 2.55 -18.40 -7.16
N ALA A 174 3.60 -17.64 -6.82
CA ALA A 174 3.42 -16.47 -5.95
C ALA A 174 2.72 -15.30 -6.67
N LEU A 175 3.04 -15.03 -7.94
CA LEU A 175 2.40 -13.96 -8.70
C LEU A 175 0.90 -14.21 -8.99
N PRO A 176 0.45 -15.43 -9.39
CA PRO A 176 -0.97 -15.74 -9.47
C PRO A 176 -1.69 -15.55 -8.13
N ALA A 177 -1.12 -16.06 -7.03
CA ALA A 177 -1.70 -15.91 -5.70
C ALA A 177 -1.74 -14.45 -5.21
N LEU A 178 -0.73 -13.64 -5.57
CA LEU A 178 -0.70 -12.20 -5.30
C LEU A 178 -1.89 -11.51 -5.98
N ARG A 179 -2.11 -11.79 -7.27
CA ARG A 179 -3.19 -11.20 -8.05
C ARG A 179 -4.56 -11.59 -7.48
N GLU A 180 -4.73 -12.85 -7.12
CA GLU A 180 -5.94 -13.34 -6.46
C GLU A 180 -6.19 -12.66 -5.11
N ALA A 181 -5.16 -12.56 -4.26
CA ALA A 181 -5.28 -11.91 -2.96
C ALA A 181 -5.64 -10.41 -3.10
N VAL A 182 -5.05 -9.73 -4.08
CA VAL A 182 -5.37 -8.33 -4.39
C VAL A 182 -6.80 -8.19 -4.89
N ALA A 183 -7.25 -9.04 -5.83
CA ALA A 183 -8.64 -9.02 -6.31
C ALA A 183 -9.63 -9.21 -5.16
N LYS A 184 -9.43 -10.23 -4.31
CA LYS A 184 -10.27 -10.47 -3.12
C LYS A 184 -10.29 -9.28 -2.16
N ALA A 185 -9.14 -8.64 -1.93
CA ALA A 185 -9.05 -7.47 -1.06
C ALA A 185 -9.85 -6.28 -1.62
N LEU A 186 -9.86 -6.10 -2.93
CA LEU A 186 -10.61 -5.03 -3.62
C LEU A 186 -12.12 -5.32 -3.67
N GLU A 187 -12.52 -6.58 -3.81
CA GLU A 187 -13.93 -7.00 -3.93
C GLU A 187 -14.72 -6.97 -2.61
N ALA A 188 -14.06 -7.14 -1.47
CA ALA A 188 -14.72 -7.36 -0.17
C ALA A 188 -15.75 -6.28 0.19
N ARG A 189 -17.01 -6.40 -0.22
CA ARG A 189 -18.08 -5.46 0.13
C ARG A 189 -18.17 -5.35 1.65
N ASP A 190 -18.32 -4.14 2.17
CA ASP A 190 -18.36 -3.91 3.61
C ASP A 190 -19.68 -4.50 4.13
N GLU A 191 -19.65 -5.71 4.71
CA GLU A 191 -20.83 -6.34 5.34
C GLU A 191 -21.47 -5.46 6.43
N ARG A 192 -20.73 -4.43 6.88
CA ARG A 192 -21.19 -3.41 7.84
C ARG A 192 -22.17 -2.38 7.28
N ASP A 193 -22.37 -2.31 5.96
CA ASP A 193 -23.40 -1.44 5.36
C ASP A 193 -24.75 -2.15 5.19
N CYS A 194 -24.80 -3.47 5.24
CA CYS A 194 -26.06 -4.23 5.12
C CYS A 194 -26.98 -4.12 6.36
N PHE A 195 -26.50 -3.61 7.49
CA PHE A 195 -27.31 -3.47 8.72
C PHE A 195 -27.94 -2.09 8.91
N ARG A 196 -27.87 -1.20 7.91
CA ARG A 196 -28.39 0.19 8.02
C ARG A 196 -29.58 0.52 7.14
N TYR A 197 -30.19 -0.44 6.46
CA TYR A 197 -31.34 -0.17 5.59
C TYR A 197 -32.53 -1.09 5.87
N ASP A 198 -32.96 -1.16 7.13
CA ASP A 198 -34.33 -1.57 7.47
C ASP A 198 -35.10 -0.36 8.00
N GLY A 199 -35.69 0.39 7.07
CA GLY A 199 -36.72 1.38 7.41
C GLY A 199 -36.77 2.55 6.46
N VAL A 200 -37.65 2.48 5.44
CA VAL A 200 -38.78 3.41 5.23
C VAL A 200 -39.74 2.74 4.23
N GLY A 201 -40.79 2.08 4.73
CA GLY A 201 -41.98 1.72 3.94
C GLY A 201 -43.08 2.72 4.22
N THR A 202 -43.23 3.70 3.35
CA THR A 202 -44.31 4.69 3.36
C THR A 202 -45.67 4.04 3.04
N HIS A 203 -46.68 4.25 3.88
CA HIS A 203 -48.08 4.26 3.43
C HIS A 203 -48.73 5.60 3.80
N ARG A 204 -48.93 6.44 2.77
CA ARG A 204 -49.90 7.53 2.77
C ARG A 204 -51.18 7.01 2.11
N GLY A 205 -52.32 7.42 2.67
CA GLY A 205 -53.46 7.91 1.90
C GLY A 205 -54.65 6.99 1.76
N ALA A 206 -55.68 7.24 2.56
CA ALA A 206 -57.07 7.15 2.11
C ALA A 206 -57.89 8.22 2.84
N SER A 207 -58.56 9.07 2.08
CA SER A 207 -59.39 10.17 2.58
C SER A 207 -60.74 10.17 1.84
N ILE A 208 -61.82 10.20 2.62
CA ILE A 208 -63.10 10.93 2.44
C ILE A 208 -64.37 10.19 1.90
N SER A 209 -65.48 10.53 2.60
CA SER A 209 -66.93 10.54 2.29
C SER A 209 -67.77 9.32 2.71
N GLY A 210 -68.96 9.44 3.32
CA GLY A 210 -69.84 10.59 3.61
C GLY A 210 -71.00 10.18 4.54
N GLY A 211 -71.72 11.16 5.11
CA GLY A 211 -72.91 10.99 5.95
C GLY A 211 -74.19 10.63 5.16
N PRO A 212 -75.41 10.82 5.69
CA PRO A 212 -75.83 11.67 6.81
C PRO A 212 -76.06 10.97 8.16
#